data_AF-A0A7J4AYB0-F1
#
_entry.id   AF-A0A7J4AYB0-F1
#
_cell.length_a   1.000
_cell.length_b   1.000
_cell.length_c   1.000
_cell.angle_alpha   90.00
_cell.angle_beta   90.00
_cell.angle_gamma   90.00
#
_symmetry.space_group_name_H-M   'P 1'
#
loop_
_entity.id
_entity.type
_entity.pdbx_description
1 polymer ?
#
loop_
_entity_poly.entity_id
_entity_poly.type
_entity_poly.pdbx_seq_one_letter_code
_entity_poly.pdbx_strand_id
1 'polypeptide(L)'
;MELPALEITIREHKEVIIKEIIKETGGKVSEELASRIVDEMVNIIHKAINLNKIEMKCPVELRVYDSEGKVTGLVDGKIKNEIPMSFYRNRTVTIFSPAERALYTISLFGMDTGTYRLNVISVRNGDVSGNSTIAGLIEKEKTKTFCLKEHGTKMKFYPSIFAIEHPEKVVVGDRFRISLNASDPEGIKEVTFKLLDPLGSWHNYTASYSSGLYIRDIDTSGFQIGNYAIYVSIVDNEGFVSTQIYPLIVRPWWWPYL
;
A
#
# COMPACT_ATOMS: atom_id res chain seq x y z
N MET A 1 -5.22 14.69 -19.59
CA MET A 1 -5.46 14.92 -18.15
C MET A 1 -4.60 13.92 -17.39
N GLU A 2 -3.68 14.39 -16.55
CA GLU A 2 -2.80 13.50 -15.80
C GLU A 2 -3.64 12.76 -14.73
N LEU A 3 -3.45 11.43 -14.60
CA LEU A 3 -4.11 10.58 -13.59
C LEU A 3 -4.16 11.14 -12.14
N PRO A 4 -3.16 11.91 -11.65
CA PRO A 4 -3.16 12.49 -10.31
C PRO A 4 -3.99 13.76 -10.23
N ALA A 5 -3.99 14.56 -11.30
CA ALA A 5 -4.93 15.66 -11.45
C ALA A 5 -6.35 15.10 -11.51
N LEU A 6 -6.55 13.91 -12.09
CA LEU A 6 -7.83 13.21 -12.08
C LEU A 6 -8.24 12.76 -10.66
N GLU A 7 -7.35 12.19 -9.83
CA GLU A 7 -7.69 11.85 -8.44
C GLU A 7 -8.14 13.09 -7.65
N ILE A 8 -7.35 14.16 -7.71
CA ILE A 8 -7.65 15.43 -7.03
C ILE A 8 -8.98 16.00 -7.54
N THR A 9 -9.17 16.03 -8.86
CA THR A 9 -10.40 16.53 -9.49
C THR A 9 -11.61 15.72 -9.04
N ILE A 10 -11.51 14.39 -9.00
CA ILE A 10 -12.61 13.52 -8.55
C ILE A 10 -12.93 13.78 -7.08
N ARG A 11 -11.93 13.96 -6.22
CA ARG A 11 -12.16 14.28 -4.79
C ARG A 11 -12.81 15.65 -4.61
N GLU A 12 -12.30 16.69 -5.29
CA GLU A 12 -12.84 18.05 -5.21
C GLU A 12 -14.26 18.15 -5.78
N HIS A 13 -14.58 17.34 -6.78
CA HIS A 13 -15.89 17.35 -7.45
C HIS A 13 -16.76 16.15 -7.07
N LYS A 14 -16.46 15.45 -5.96
CA LYS A 14 -17.16 14.22 -5.54
C LYS A 14 -18.68 14.39 -5.53
N GLU A 15 -19.16 15.46 -4.90
CA GLU A 15 -20.59 15.79 -4.80
C GLU A 15 -21.25 16.04 -6.17
N VAL A 16 -20.52 16.66 -7.10
CA VAL A 16 -21.01 16.91 -8.46
C VAL A 16 -21.12 15.60 -9.23
N ILE A 17 -20.12 14.73 -9.10
CA ILE A 17 -20.08 13.42 -9.74
C ILE A 17 -21.21 12.52 -9.20
N ILE A 18 -21.43 12.51 -7.88
CA ILE A 18 -22.53 11.75 -7.25
C ILE A 18 -23.88 12.19 -7.82
N LYS A 19 -24.14 13.50 -7.88
CA LYS A 19 -25.40 14.04 -8.43
C LYS A 19 -25.59 13.65 -9.90
N GLU A 20 -24.53 13.68 -10.71
CA GLU A 20 -24.61 13.28 -12.11
C GLU A 20 -24.88 11.77 -12.26
N ILE A 21 -24.28 10.92 -11.43
CA ILE A 21 -24.58 9.46 -11.41
C ILE A 21 -26.06 9.20 -11.09
N ILE A 22 -26.61 9.87 -10.06
CA ILE A 22 -28.02 9.70 -9.68
C ILE A 22 -28.94 10.15 -10.83
N LYS A 23 -28.61 11.28 -11.46
CA LYS A 23 -29.35 11.84 -12.59
C LYS A 23 -29.35 10.91 -13.80
N GLU A 24 -28.17 10.43 -14.25
CA GLU A 24 -28.03 9.56 -15.43
C GLU A 24 -28.66 8.18 -15.22
N THR A 25 -28.75 7.71 -13.98
CA THR A 25 -29.44 6.45 -13.65
C THR A 25 -30.96 6.60 -13.50
N GLY A 26 -31.50 7.81 -13.71
CA GLY A 26 -32.92 8.11 -13.53
C GLY A 26 -33.39 7.93 -12.09
N GLY A 27 -32.51 8.21 -11.11
CA GLY A 27 -32.78 8.05 -9.68
C GLY A 27 -32.82 6.61 -9.17
N LYS A 28 -32.43 5.62 -9.99
CA LYS A 28 -32.41 4.20 -9.61
C LYS A 28 -31.29 3.84 -8.63
N VAL A 29 -30.25 4.67 -8.56
CA VAL A 29 -29.12 4.51 -7.65
C VAL A 29 -29.28 5.49 -6.48
N SER A 30 -29.21 4.99 -5.25
CA SER A 30 -29.21 5.83 -4.06
C SER A 30 -27.93 6.65 -3.95
N GLU A 31 -27.98 7.78 -3.26
CA GLU A 31 -26.83 8.64 -3.00
C GLU A 31 -25.68 7.88 -2.30
N GLU A 32 -26.03 7.00 -1.35
CA GLU A 32 -25.07 6.14 -0.64
C GLU A 32 -24.33 5.19 -1.59
N LEU A 33 -25.05 4.55 -2.52
CA LEU A 33 -24.43 3.65 -3.50
C LEU A 33 -23.59 4.42 -4.52
N ALA A 34 -24.04 5.60 -4.97
CA ALA A 34 -23.27 6.47 -5.84
C ALA A 34 -21.98 6.95 -5.16
N SER A 35 -22.01 7.33 -3.88
CA SER A 35 -20.80 7.68 -3.12
C SER A 35 -19.83 6.50 -3.06
N ARG A 36 -20.32 5.29 -2.80
CA ARG A 36 -19.48 4.08 -2.77
C ARG A 36 -18.78 3.82 -4.10
N ILE A 37 -19.49 3.98 -5.21
CA ILE A 37 -18.90 3.85 -6.56
C ILE A 37 -17.77 4.87 -6.76
N VAL A 38 -17.99 6.14 -6.39
CA VAL A 38 -16.95 7.18 -6.53
C VAL A 38 -15.74 6.88 -5.66
N ASP A 39 -15.95 6.44 -4.40
CA ASP A 39 -14.86 6.06 -3.51
C ASP A 39 -14.08 4.85 -4.05
N GLU A 40 -14.76 3.87 -4.64
CA GLU A 40 -14.13 2.71 -5.27
C GLU A 40 -13.34 3.10 -6.53
N MET A 41 -13.87 4.02 -7.36
CA MET A 41 -13.13 4.59 -8.50
C MET A 41 -11.87 5.32 -8.05
N VAL A 42 -11.96 6.14 -6.99
CA VAL A 42 -10.79 6.83 -6.42
C VAL A 42 -9.77 5.81 -5.93
N ASN A 43 -10.20 4.76 -5.24
CA ASN A 43 -9.31 3.70 -4.76
C ASN A 43 -8.64 2.93 -5.91
N ILE A 44 -9.37 2.63 -6.99
CA ILE A 44 -8.81 1.99 -8.19
C ILE A 44 -7.77 2.90 -8.84
N ILE A 45 -8.07 4.19 -9.00
CA ILE A 45 -7.13 5.18 -9.55
C ILE A 45 -5.90 5.27 -8.65
N HIS A 46 -6.09 5.33 -7.33
CA HIS A 46 -5.00 5.38 -6.36
C HIS A 46 -4.09 4.15 -6.46
N LYS A 47 -4.67 2.95 -6.57
CA LYS A 47 -3.94 1.70 -6.78
C LYS A 47 -3.26 1.65 -8.16
N ALA A 48 -3.83 2.24 -9.19
CA ALA A 48 -3.26 2.22 -10.53
C ALA A 48 -2.09 3.20 -10.71
N ILE A 49 -1.93 4.18 -9.82
CA ILE A 49 -0.88 5.19 -9.92
C ILE A 49 0.37 4.72 -9.17
N ASN A 50 1.40 4.36 -9.93
CA ASN A 50 2.76 4.30 -9.42
C ASN A 50 3.34 5.72 -9.37
N LEU A 51 3.94 6.11 -8.25
CA LEU A 51 4.37 7.48 -7.98
C LEU A 51 5.71 7.52 -7.28
N ASN A 52 6.64 8.33 -7.77
CA ASN A 52 7.79 8.76 -7.00
C ASN A 52 7.56 10.20 -6.51
N LYS A 53 7.56 10.43 -5.20
CA LYS A 53 7.48 11.74 -4.55
C LYS A 53 8.81 12.07 -3.89
N ILE A 54 9.39 13.21 -4.25
CA ILE A 54 10.67 13.69 -3.73
C ILE A 54 10.42 15.04 -3.05
N GLU A 55 10.50 15.09 -1.72
CA GLU A 55 10.15 16.26 -0.91
C GLU A 55 11.38 16.84 -0.19
N MET A 56 11.42 18.18 -0.09
CA MET A 56 12.54 18.90 0.53
C MET A 56 12.12 19.92 1.59
N LYS A 57 12.89 19.94 2.69
CA LYS A 57 12.70 20.83 3.84
C LYS A 57 13.94 21.69 4.11
N CYS A 58 14.27 22.64 3.22
CA CYS A 58 15.23 23.76 3.42
C CYS A 58 15.39 24.58 2.09
N PRO A 59 16.04 25.75 2.09
CA PRO A 59 16.19 26.59 0.88
C PRO A 59 17.24 26.02 -0.08
N VAL A 60 16.81 25.10 -0.94
CA VAL A 60 17.57 24.63 -2.09
C VAL A 60 16.69 24.66 -3.32
N GLU A 61 17.33 24.66 -4.48
CA GLU A 61 16.69 24.26 -5.70
C GLU A 61 16.79 22.75 -5.88
N LEU A 62 15.64 22.06 -5.76
CA LEU A 62 15.52 20.64 -6.05
C LEU A 62 15.37 20.45 -7.55
N ARG A 63 16.28 19.67 -8.16
CA ARG A 63 16.30 19.35 -9.59
C ARG A 63 16.37 17.84 -9.75
N VAL A 64 15.47 17.27 -10.54
CA VAL A 64 15.49 15.84 -10.87
C VAL A 64 15.68 15.71 -12.36
N TYR A 65 16.69 14.95 -12.77
CA TYR A 65 17.04 14.70 -14.16
C TYR A 65 16.74 13.25 -14.52
N ASP A 66 16.19 13.00 -15.71
CA ASP A 66 16.10 11.66 -16.29
C ASP A 66 17.39 11.28 -17.03
N SER A 67 17.42 10.08 -17.62
CA SER A 67 18.57 9.58 -18.40
C SER A 67 18.83 10.36 -19.70
N GLU A 68 17.87 11.15 -20.18
CA GLU A 68 18.00 12.00 -21.36
C GLU A 68 18.47 13.43 -20.99
N GLY A 69 18.61 13.72 -19.69
CA GLY A 69 19.00 15.04 -19.19
C GLY A 69 17.84 16.04 -19.09
N LYS A 70 16.59 15.62 -19.31
CA LYS A 70 15.41 16.47 -19.08
C LYS A 70 15.25 16.71 -17.58
N VAL A 71 14.82 17.91 -17.20
CA VAL A 71 14.72 18.30 -15.79
C VAL A 71 13.30 18.63 -15.34
N THR A 72 12.94 18.12 -14.16
CA THR A 72 11.78 18.57 -13.39
C THR A 72 12.24 19.09 -12.04
N GLY A 73 11.86 20.33 -11.70
CA GLY A 73 12.33 20.99 -10.48
C GLY A 73 12.37 22.51 -10.57
N LEU A 74 13.17 23.12 -9.70
CA LEU A 74 13.50 24.55 -9.72
C LEU A 74 14.90 24.72 -10.30
N VAL A 75 15.04 25.49 -11.38
CA VAL A 75 16.33 25.79 -12.02
C VAL A 75 16.45 27.29 -12.18
N ASP A 76 17.40 27.89 -11.47
CA ASP A 76 17.70 29.33 -11.47
C ASP A 76 16.44 30.15 -11.15
N GLY A 77 15.75 29.74 -10.07
CA GLY A 77 14.51 30.33 -9.60
C GLY A 77 13.27 30.07 -10.47
N LYS A 78 13.38 29.31 -11.56
CA LYS A 78 12.28 29.03 -12.49
C LYS A 78 11.86 27.57 -12.44
N ILE A 79 10.55 27.33 -12.40
CA ILE A 79 10.00 25.97 -12.45
C ILE A 79 10.21 25.38 -13.85
N LYS A 80 10.74 24.17 -13.90
CA LYS A 80 10.90 23.34 -15.10
C LYS A 80 10.18 22.01 -14.90
N ASN A 81 9.46 21.54 -15.90
CA ASN A 81 8.72 20.26 -15.90
C ASN A 81 8.95 19.56 -17.26
N GLU A 82 10.19 19.19 -17.56
CA GLU A 82 10.58 18.66 -18.88
C GLU A 82 10.51 17.13 -18.94
N ILE A 83 10.58 16.44 -17.79
CA ILE A 83 10.38 14.98 -17.72
C ILE A 83 8.89 14.68 -17.93
N PRO A 84 8.51 13.77 -18.85
CA PRO A 84 7.12 13.42 -19.07
C PRO A 84 6.43 12.93 -17.80
N MET A 85 5.15 13.29 -17.63
CA MET A 85 4.33 12.90 -16.48
C MET A 85 5.01 13.22 -15.15
N SER A 86 5.56 14.42 -15.02
CA SER A 86 6.14 14.89 -13.78
C SER A 86 5.84 16.36 -13.56
N PHE A 87 5.84 16.78 -12.29
CA PHE A 87 5.72 18.19 -11.96
C PHE A 87 6.48 18.56 -10.69
N TYR A 88 6.79 19.84 -10.56
CA TYR A 88 7.31 20.45 -9.34
C TYR A 88 6.27 21.37 -8.69
N ARG A 89 5.89 21.08 -7.44
CA ARG A 89 4.99 21.92 -6.65
C ARG A 89 5.33 21.81 -5.17
N ASN A 90 5.22 22.90 -4.41
CA ASN A 90 5.47 22.91 -2.96
C ASN A 90 6.82 22.28 -2.57
N ARG A 91 7.89 22.59 -3.32
CA ARG A 91 9.24 22.03 -3.12
C ARG A 91 9.32 20.50 -3.22
N THR A 92 8.35 19.91 -3.94
CA THR A 92 8.26 18.48 -4.19
C THR A 92 8.31 18.24 -5.68
N VAL A 93 9.17 17.31 -6.13
CA VAL A 93 9.09 16.73 -7.46
C VAL A 93 8.27 15.45 -7.38
N THR A 94 7.31 15.31 -8.28
CA THR A 94 6.50 14.11 -8.41
C THR A 94 6.61 13.57 -9.82
N ILE A 95 6.92 12.29 -9.97
CA ILE A 95 7.00 11.57 -11.25
C ILE A 95 5.99 10.43 -11.21
N PHE A 96 5.09 10.40 -12.18
CA PHE A 96 4.06 9.37 -12.31
C PHE A 96 4.45 8.33 -13.31
N SER A 97 4.07 7.08 -13.04
CA SER A 97 4.40 5.92 -13.87
C SER A 97 5.88 5.93 -14.30
N PRO A 98 6.81 6.08 -13.34
CA PRO A 98 8.24 6.07 -13.65
C PRO A 98 8.58 4.77 -14.38
N ALA A 99 9.36 4.84 -15.45
CA ALA A 99 9.76 3.64 -16.16
C ALA A 99 10.59 2.75 -15.23
N GLU A 100 10.35 1.43 -15.25
CA GLU A 100 10.95 0.48 -14.29
C GLU A 100 12.48 0.53 -14.22
N ARG A 101 13.14 0.93 -15.30
CA ARG A 101 14.61 1.02 -15.38
C ARG A 101 15.12 2.44 -15.54
N ALA A 102 14.27 3.45 -15.32
CA ALA A 102 14.70 4.84 -15.41
C ALA A 102 15.70 5.15 -14.29
N LEU A 103 16.84 5.70 -14.68
CA LEU A 103 17.80 6.27 -13.75
C LEU A 103 17.49 7.75 -13.59
N TYR A 104 17.20 8.15 -12.36
CA TYR A 104 16.99 9.55 -12.04
C TYR A 104 18.21 10.08 -11.28
N THR A 105 18.60 11.31 -11.58
CA THR A 105 19.65 12.01 -10.86
C THR A 105 19.03 13.19 -10.14
N ILE A 106 19.11 13.19 -8.82
CA ILE A 106 18.68 14.30 -7.97
C ILE A 106 19.88 15.23 -7.79
N SER A 107 19.71 16.51 -8.10
CA SER A 107 20.67 17.57 -7.86
C SER A 107 20.05 18.58 -6.91
N LEU A 108 20.75 18.86 -5.82
CA LEU A 108 20.37 19.84 -4.81
C LEU A 108 21.34 21.01 -4.88
N PHE A 109 20.85 22.19 -5.29
CA PHE A 109 21.64 23.42 -5.31
C PHE A 109 21.35 24.26 -4.07
N GLY A 110 22.36 24.48 -3.23
CA GLY A 110 22.24 25.23 -1.98
C GLY A 110 21.95 26.71 -2.21
N MET A 111 20.79 27.21 -1.78
CA MET A 111 20.52 28.66 -1.76
C MET A 111 21.05 29.31 -0.49
N ASP A 112 21.29 28.51 0.55
CA ASP A 112 21.93 28.90 1.80
C ASP A 112 22.78 27.74 2.36
N THR A 113 23.57 27.99 3.41
CA THR A 113 24.32 26.93 4.10
C THR A 113 23.46 26.30 5.20
N GLY A 114 23.30 24.98 5.17
CA GLY A 114 22.49 24.29 6.16
C GLY A 114 22.53 22.76 6.08
N THR A 115 21.92 22.08 7.05
CA THR A 115 21.71 20.63 6.98
C THR A 115 20.36 20.35 6.36
N TYR A 116 20.37 19.65 5.23
CA TYR A 116 19.20 19.37 4.42
C TYR A 116 18.67 17.98 4.72
N ARG A 117 17.37 17.79 4.50
CA ARG A 117 16.71 16.48 4.46
C ARG A 117 15.94 16.35 3.16
N LEU A 118 16.26 15.30 2.42
CA LEU A 118 15.62 14.88 1.19
C LEU A 118 14.86 13.59 1.48
N ASN A 119 13.53 13.63 1.30
CA ASN A 119 12.70 12.44 1.40
C ASN A 119 12.37 11.96 0.00
N VAL A 120 12.69 10.71 -0.30
CA VAL A 120 12.29 10.04 -1.53
C VAL A 120 11.31 8.94 -1.17
N ILE A 121 10.08 9.08 -1.64
CA ILE A 121 8.99 8.13 -1.45
C ILE A 121 8.66 7.52 -2.80
N SER A 122 8.66 6.20 -2.90
CA SER A 122 8.13 5.46 -4.04
C SER A 122 6.83 4.80 -3.59
N VAL A 123 5.79 4.92 -4.41
CA VAL A 123 4.48 4.31 -4.23
C VAL A 123 4.26 3.42 -5.44
N ARG A 124 3.98 2.15 -5.21
CA ARG A 124 3.61 1.20 -6.25
C ARG A 124 2.32 0.51 -5.87
N ASN A 125 1.41 0.38 -6.82
CA ASN A 125 0.11 -0.27 -6.62
C ASN A 125 -0.72 0.33 -5.46
N GLY A 126 -0.55 1.62 -5.16
CA GLY A 126 -1.18 2.31 -4.02
C GLY A 126 -0.47 2.13 -2.68
N ASP A 127 0.56 1.28 -2.60
CA ASP A 127 1.35 1.06 -1.39
C ASP A 127 2.68 1.80 -1.45
N VAL A 128 3.15 2.31 -0.31
CA VAL A 128 4.48 2.94 -0.22
C VAL A 128 5.54 1.86 -0.35
N SER A 129 6.11 1.70 -1.55
CA SER A 129 7.12 0.69 -1.86
C SER A 129 8.53 1.09 -1.38
N GLY A 130 8.80 2.36 -1.11
CA GLY A 130 10.08 2.79 -0.55
C GLY A 130 10.03 4.16 0.09
N ASN A 131 10.80 4.35 1.17
CA ASN A 131 11.02 5.64 1.80
C ASN A 131 12.48 5.77 2.22
N SER A 132 13.19 6.72 1.61
CA SER A 132 14.58 7.03 1.93
C SER A 132 14.69 8.48 2.39
N THR A 133 15.31 8.69 3.55
CA THR A 133 15.69 10.01 4.03
C THR A 133 17.20 10.19 3.87
N ILE A 134 17.61 11.11 3.02
CA ILE A 134 19.01 11.51 2.87
C ILE A 134 19.19 12.84 3.60
N ALA A 135 20.09 12.86 4.57
CA ALA A 135 20.47 14.08 5.27
C ALA A 135 21.92 14.46 4.98
N GLY A 136 22.20 15.76 4.91
CA GLY A 136 23.58 16.22 4.79
C GLY A 136 23.71 17.74 4.73
N LEU A 137 24.90 18.23 5.09
CA LEU A 137 25.27 19.62 4.90
C LEU A 137 25.36 19.92 3.40
N ILE A 138 24.75 21.03 2.97
CA ILE A 138 24.99 21.63 1.66
C ILE A 138 25.34 23.09 1.93
N GLU A 139 26.45 23.54 1.37
CA GLU A 139 26.87 24.93 1.46
C GLU A 139 26.13 25.77 0.40
N LYS A 140 25.98 27.07 0.66
CA LYS A 140 25.46 28.01 -0.32
C LYS A 140 26.25 27.93 -1.64
N GLU A 141 25.53 27.97 -2.76
CA GLU A 141 26.05 27.88 -4.13
C GLU A 141 26.82 26.59 -4.45
N LYS A 142 26.72 25.57 -3.58
CA LYS A 142 27.23 24.24 -3.87
C LYS A 142 26.12 23.32 -4.32
N THR A 143 26.49 22.41 -5.22
CA THR A 143 25.60 21.36 -5.72
C THR A 143 25.97 20.04 -5.07
N LYS A 144 24.98 19.32 -4.57
CA LYS A 144 25.12 17.93 -4.16
C LYS A 144 24.23 17.04 -5.01
N THR A 145 24.83 16.04 -5.62
CA THR A 145 24.14 15.15 -6.57
C THR A 145 24.00 13.76 -5.97
N PHE A 146 22.85 13.15 -6.19
CA PHE A 146 22.51 11.80 -5.77
C PHE A 146 21.95 11.07 -6.98
N CYS A 147 22.50 9.91 -7.32
CA CYS A 147 21.83 9.05 -8.27
C CYS A 147 20.76 8.26 -7.51
N LEU A 148 19.50 8.47 -7.87
CA LEU A 148 18.47 7.44 -7.71
C LEU A 148 18.79 6.35 -8.72
N LYS A 149 19.80 5.53 -8.38
CA LYS A 149 19.70 4.14 -8.77
C LYS A 149 18.46 3.65 -8.03
N GLU A 150 17.56 2.91 -8.68
CA GLU A 150 16.79 1.93 -7.90
C GLU A 150 17.84 1.22 -7.07
N HIS A 151 17.86 1.54 -5.78
CA HIS A 151 18.88 1.06 -4.90
C HIS A 151 18.65 -0.44 -4.96
N GLY A 152 19.57 -1.19 -5.55
CA GLY A 152 19.61 -2.65 -5.52
C GLY A 152 19.79 -3.19 -4.10
N THR A 153 19.39 -2.44 -3.07
CA THR A 153 18.76 -3.04 -1.91
C THR A 153 17.53 -3.76 -2.48
N LYS A 154 17.55 -5.10 -2.55
CA LYS A 154 16.31 -5.87 -2.71
C LYS A 154 15.27 -5.22 -1.80
N MET A 155 14.28 -4.56 -2.41
CA MET A 155 13.18 -3.98 -1.65
C MET A 155 12.52 -5.17 -0.98
N LYS A 156 12.49 -5.14 0.35
CA LYS A 156 11.89 -6.21 1.13
C LYS A 156 10.39 -6.01 1.03
N PHE A 157 9.74 -6.77 0.16
CA PHE A 157 8.30 -6.87 0.16
C PHE A 157 7.89 -7.76 1.34
N TYR A 158 6.77 -7.41 1.96
CA TYR A 158 6.15 -8.25 2.97
C TYR A 158 4.86 -8.77 2.38
N PRO A 159 4.49 -10.03 2.65
CA PRO A 159 3.25 -10.57 2.13
C PRO A 159 2.04 -9.73 2.53
N SER A 160 1.18 -9.47 1.57
CA SER A 160 -0.03 -8.65 1.75
C SER A 160 -1.27 -9.54 1.86
N ILE A 161 -2.10 -9.25 2.87
CA ILE A 161 -3.43 -9.87 3.04
C ILE A 161 -4.47 -8.94 2.43
N PHE A 162 -5.21 -9.42 1.43
CA PHE A 162 -6.28 -8.65 0.80
C PHE A 162 -7.64 -8.92 1.43
N ALA A 163 -7.91 -10.19 1.76
CA ALA A 163 -9.15 -10.61 2.36
C ALA A 163 -8.95 -11.90 3.15
N ILE A 164 -9.74 -12.07 4.20
CA ILE A 164 -9.88 -13.31 4.94
C ILE A 164 -11.37 -13.58 5.14
N GLU A 165 -11.75 -14.85 5.05
CA GLU A 165 -13.08 -15.29 5.49
C GLU A 165 -12.88 -16.34 6.59
N HIS A 166 -13.49 -16.08 7.73
CA HIS A 166 -13.55 -17.01 8.85
C HIS A 166 -14.88 -16.78 9.59
N PRO A 167 -15.43 -17.80 10.26
CA PRO A 167 -16.56 -17.59 11.15
C PRO A 167 -16.12 -16.80 12.39
N GLU A 168 -16.99 -15.95 12.90
CA GLU A 168 -16.79 -15.31 14.22
C GLU A 168 -17.06 -16.29 15.36
N LYS A 169 -17.90 -17.29 15.12
CA LYS A 169 -18.37 -18.26 16.12
C LYS A 169 -18.39 -19.66 15.53
N VAL A 170 -17.92 -20.64 16.28
CA VAL A 170 -17.98 -22.07 15.94
C VAL A 170 -18.42 -22.88 17.15
N VAL A 171 -18.84 -24.10 16.91
CA VAL A 171 -19.37 -25.01 17.93
C VAL A 171 -18.44 -26.21 18.07
N VAL A 172 -18.13 -26.63 19.30
CA VAL A 172 -17.30 -27.81 19.56
C VAL A 172 -17.89 -29.04 18.88
N GLY A 173 -17.07 -29.71 18.07
CA GLY A 173 -17.46 -30.88 17.28
C GLY A 173 -17.73 -30.57 15.79
N ASP A 174 -17.88 -29.29 15.43
CA ASP A 174 -18.05 -28.89 14.04
C ASP A 174 -16.70 -28.77 13.31
N ARG A 175 -16.79 -28.71 11.98
CA ARG A 175 -15.69 -28.31 11.10
C ARG A 175 -15.95 -26.93 10.55
N PHE A 176 -14.94 -26.07 10.54
CA PHE A 176 -15.03 -24.78 9.88
C PHE A 176 -13.88 -24.55 8.92
N ARG A 177 -14.09 -23.65 7.97
CA ARG A 177 -13.11 -23.27 6.95
C ARG A 177 -12.60 -21.88 7.21
N ILE A 178 -11.29 -21.70 7.07
CA ILE A 178 -10.65 -20.39 6.90
C ILE A 178 -10.16 -20.30 5.46
N SER A 179 -10.50 -19.21 4.77
CA SER A 179 -9.98 -18.86 3.44
C SER A 179 -9.24 -17.53 3.53
N LEU A 180 -8.14 -17.40 2.80
CA LEU A 180 -7.29 -16.21 2.80
C LEU A 180 -6.87 -15.90 1.37
N ASN A 181 -7.13 -14.66 0.95
CA ASN A 181 -6.55 -14.08 -0.24
C ASN A 181 -5.33 -13.25 0.16
N ALA A 182 -4.16 -13.68 -0.30
CA ALA A 182 -2.91 -12.99 -0.05
C ALA A 182 -2.01 -13.10 -1.28
N SER A 183 -1.13 -12.12 -1.44
CA SER A 183 -0.09 -12.16 -2.47
C SER A 183 1.18 -11.52 -1.99
N ASP A 184 2.25 -11.90 -2.64
CA ASP A 184 3.57 -11.32 -2.51
C ASP A 184 4.23 -11.38 -3.91
N PRO A 185 4.93 -10.33 -4.38
CA PRO A 185 5.54 -10.32 -5.72
C PRO A 185 6.55 -11.45 -5.93
N GLU A 186 7.25 -11.86 -4.88
CA GLU A 186 8.23 -12.95 -4.85
C GLU A 186 7.57 -14.32 -4.64
N GLY A 187 6.26 -14.32 -4.38
CA GLY A 187 5.45 -15.49 -4.12
C GLY A 187 5.44 -15.88 -2.65
N ILE A 188 4.34 -16.51 -2.24
CA ILE A 188 4.14 -16.95 -0.87
C ILE A 188 4.65 -18.39 -0.72
N LYS A 189 5.53 -18.58 0.26
CA LYS A 189 6.09 -19.88 0.63
C LYS A 189 5.15 -20.68 1.52
N GLU A 190 4.56 -20.02 2.53
CA GLU A 190 3.72 -20.69 3.52
C GLU A 190 2.66 -19.75 4.08
N VAL A 191 1.47 -20.28 4.32
CA VAL A 191 0.43 -19.64 5.14
C VAL A 191 0.08 -20.57 6.29
N THR A 192 0.14 -20.06 7.51
CA THR A 192 -0.20 -20.79 8.73
C THR A 192 -1.26 -20.03 9.52
N PHE A 193 -2.34 -20.71 9.89
CA PHE A 193 -3.32 -20.26 10.86
C PHE A 193 -2.95 -20.81 12.24
N LYS A 194 -2.63 -19.94 13.20
CA LYS A 194 -2.25 -20.32 14.57
C LYS A 194 -3.35 -19.86 15.52
N LEU A 195 -4.00 -20.79 16.20
CA LEU A 195 -5.07 -20.51 17.14
C LEU A 195 -4.50 -20.51 18.56
N LEU A 196 -4.63 -19.40 19.25
CA LEU A 196 -4.33 -19.27 20.68
C LEU A 196 -5.62 -19.51 21.46
N ASP A 197 -5.65 -20.57 22.27
CA ASP A 197 -6.83 -20.95 23.06
C ASP A 197 -6.94 -20.18 24.39
N PRO A 198 -8.07 -20.30 25.12
CA PRO A 198 -8.28 -19.60 26.39
C PRO A 198 -7.28 -19.95 27.50
N LEU A 199 -6.58 -21.09 27.41
CA LEU A 199 -5.54 -21.49 28.36
C LEU A 199 -4.14 -21.06 27.93
N GLY A 200 -4.02 -20.39 26.77
CA GLY A 200 -2.75 -19.94 26.22
C GLY A 200 -2.00 -20.99 25.41
N SER A 201 -2.65 -22.10 25.02
CA SER A 201 -2.02 -23.12 24.17
C SER A 201 -2.22 -22.82 22.69
N TRP A 202 -1.21 -23.17 21.88
CA TRP A 202 -1.19 -22.91 20.44
C TRP A 202 -1.59 -24.13 19.62
N HIS A 203 -2.47 -23.93 18.63
CA HIS A 203 -2.87 -24.93 17.64
C HIS A 203 -2.53 -24.41 16.25
N ASN A 204 -1.61 -25.07 15.53
CA ASN A 204 -1.05 -24.56 14.26
C ASN A 204 -1.56 -25.36 13.06
N TYR A 205 -2.01 -24.67 12.02
CA TYR A 205 -2.54 -25.28 10.80
C TYR A 205 -1.99 -24.63 9.54
N THR A 206 -1.23 -25.38 8.74
CA THR A 206 -0.74 -24.91 7.43
C THR A 206 -1.84 -25.01 6.38
N ALA A 207 -2.10 -23.90 5.67
CA ALA A 207 -3.10 -23.81 4.63
C ALA A 207 -2.64 -24.46 3.32
N SER A 208 -3.60 -24.89 2.50
CA SER A 208 -3.35 -25.38 1.13
C SER A 208 -3.82 -24.34 0.13
N TYR A 209 -3.04 -24.11 -0.94
CA TYR A 209 -3.41 -23.15 -1.98
C TYR A 209 -4.29 -23.82 -3.04
N SER A 210 -5.50 -23.28 -3.25
CA SER A 210 -6.44 -23.76 -4.27
C SER A 210 -7.33 -22.61 -4.75
N SER A 211 -7.56 -22.54 -6.06
CA SER A 211 -8.48 -21.57 -6.68
C SER A 211 -8.19 -20.11 -6.30
N GLY A 212 -6.92 -19.73 -6.18
CA GLY A 212 -6.51 -18.37 -5.82
C GLY A 212 -6.54 -18.04 -4.33
N LEU A 213 -6.84 -19.02 -3.47
CA LEU A 213 -6.97 -18.82 -2.02
C LEU A 213 -6.12 -19.82 -1.23
N TYR A 214 -5.64 -19.39 -0.08
CA TYR A 214 -5.09 -20.27 0.96
C TYR A 214 -6.22 -20.74 1.87
N ILE A 215 -6.45 -22.05 1.91
CA ILE A 215 -7.63 -22.63 2.57
C ILE A 215 -7.20 -23.66 3.61
N ARG A 216 -7.90 -23.68 4.75
CA ARG A 216 -7.80 -24.76 5.72
C ARG A 216 -9.16 -25.08 6.35
N ASP A 217 -9.47 -26.38 6.39
CA ASP A 217 -10.57 -26.91 7.19
C ASP A 217 -10.04 -27.36 8.56
N ILE A 218 -10.67 -26.90 9.64
CA ILE A 218 -10.29 -27.13 11.04
C ILE A 218 -11.42 -27.87 11.76
N ASP A 219 -11.07 -28.96 12.44
CA ASP A 219 -11.97 -29.75 13.28
C ASP A 219 -11.88 -29.26 14.73
N THR A 220 -13.03 -28.90 15.31
CA THR A 220 -13.14 -28.33 16.66
C THR A 220 -13.47 -29.36 17.74
N SER A 221 -13.51 -30.65 17.41
CA SER A 221 -13.87 -31.72 18.37
C SER A 221 -12.99 -31.75 19.62
N GLY A 222 -11.73 -31.28 19.51
CA GLY A 222 -10.79 -31.16 20.63
C GLY A 222 -10.71 -29.76 21.26
N PHE A 223 -11.54 -28.80 20.83
CA PHE A 223 -11.43 -27.42 21.28
C PHE A 223 -12.12 -27.23 22.64
N GLN A 224 -11.58 -26.28 23.41
CA GLN A 224 -12.21 -25.81 24.63
C GLN A 224 -13.23 -24.72 24.30
N ILE A 225 -14.22 -24.54 25.17
CA ILE A 225 -15.18 -23.45 25.04
C ILE A 225 -14.50 -22.15 25.47
N GLY A 226 -14.64 -21.09 24.69
CA GLY A 226 -14.12 -19.77 25.06
C GLY A 226 -13.69 -18.92 23.87
N ASN A 227 -12.91 -17.88 24.17
CA ASN A 227 -12.40 -16.95 23.17
C ASN A 227 -11.03 -17.40 22.69
N TYR A 228 -10.90 -17.50 21.37
CA TYR A 228 -9.67 -17.81 20.66
C TYR A 228 -9.19 -16.58 19.89
N ALA A 229 -7.88 -16.51 19.66
CA ALA A 229 -7.29 -15.59 18.71
C ALA A 229 -6.66 -16.37 17.54
N ILE A 230 -7.08 -16.07 16.31
CA ILE A 230 -6.52 -16.62 15.07
C ILE A 230 -5.40 -15.69 14.61
N TYR A 231 -4.16 -16.14 14.68
CA TYR A 231 -3.00 -15.48 14.09
C TYR A 231 -2.78 -16.05 12.69
N VAL A 232 -2.96 -15.21 11.68
CA VAL A 232 -2.65 -15.56 10.28
C VAL A 232 -1.23 -15.13 10.00
N SER A 233 -0.34 -16.09 9.78
CA SER A 233 1.08 -15.88 9.50
C SER A 233 1.36 -16.26 8.05
N ILE A 234 1.89 -15.33 7.27
CA ILE A 234 2.29 -15.56 5.88
C ILE A 234 3.79 -15.40 5.78
N VAL A 235 4.46 -16.34 5.14
CA VAL A 235 5.89 -16.32 4.85
C VAL A 235 6.06 -16.31 3.34
N ASP A 236 6.82 -15.35 2.79
CA ASP A 236 7.19 -15.37 1.37
C ASP A 236 8.41 -16.27 1.10
N ASN A 237 8.79 -16.36 -0.17
CA ASN A 237 9.96 -17.12 -0.62
C ASN A 237 11.30 -16.52 -0.15
N GLU A 238 11.33 -15.26 0.27
CA GLU A 238 12.52 -14.59 0.83
C GLU A 238 12.62 -14.74 2.36
N GLY A 239 11.55 -15.25 3.00
CA GLY A 239 11.44 -15.47 4.43
C GLY A 239 10.87 -14.29 5.22
N PHE A 240 10.33 -13.25 4.58
CA PHE A 240 9.63 -12.20 5.33
C PHE A 240 8.26 -12.68 5.77
N VAL A 241 7.85 -12.18 6.94
CA VAL A 241 6.66 -12.64 7.64
C VAL A 241 5.69 -11.48 7.84
N SER A 242 4.44 -11.68 7.43
CA SER A 242 3.32 -10.81 7.74
C SER A 242 2.37 -11.53 8.71
N THR A 243 1.85 -10.82 9.71
CA THR A 243 0.92 -11.41 10.70
C THR A 243 -0.24 -10.50 11.02
N GLN A 244 -1.45 -11.08 11.02
CA GLN A 244 -2.68 -10.41 11.47
C GLN A 244 -3.46 -11.29 12.45
N ILE A 245 -4.31 -10.68 13.28
CA ILE A 245 -5.02 -11.35 14.38
C ILE A 245 -6.52 -11.14 14.23
N TYR A 246 -7.28 -12.23 14.35
CA TYR A 246 -8.73 -12.24 14.24
C TYR A 246 -9.38 -12.96 15.44
N PRO A 247 -10.53 -12.48 15.94
CA PRO A 247 -11.23 -13.14 17.04
C PRO A 247 -12.02 -14.37 16.54
N LEU A 248 -12.12 -15.39 17.41
CA LEU A 248 -12.99 -16.55 17.21
C LEU A 248 -13.61 -16.95 18.55
N ILE A 249 -14.91 -17.25 18.57
CA ILE A 249 -15.58 -17.74 19.77
C ILE A 249 -15.99 -19.20 19.57
N VAL A 250 -15.53 -20.08 20.44
CA VAL A 250 -15.91 -21.50 20.45
C VAL A 250 -17.00 -21.72 21.49
N ARG A 251 -18.12 -22.30 21.05
CA ARG A 251 -19.34 -22.55 21.86
C ARG A 251 -19.56 -24.04 22.08
N PRO A 252 -20.28 -24.45 23.14
CA PRO A 252 -20.68 -25.83 23.32
C PRO A 252 -21.65 -26.31 22.21
N TRP A 253 -21.69 -27.62 21.94
CA TRP A 253 -22.56 -28.25 20.94
C TRP A 253 -24.06 -27.97 21.11
N TRP A 254 -24.51 -27.70 22.33
CA TRP A 254 -25.91 -27.38 22.62
C TRP A 254 -26.27 -25.90 22.45
N TRP A 255 -25.29 -25.02 22.17
CA TRP A 255 -25.53 -23.58 22.01
C TRP A 255 -26.58 -23.18 20.97
N PRO A 256 -26.69 -23.84 19.79
CA PRO A 256 -27.68 -23.46 18.78
C PRO A 256 -29.15 -23.66 19.19
N TYR A 257 -29.41 -24.33 20.31
CA TYR A 257 -30.75 -24.66 20.80
C TYR A 257 -31.25 -23.73 21.91
N LEU A 258 -30.50 -22.66 22.22
CA LEU A 258 -30.86 -21.61 23.19
C LEU A 258 -31.18 -20.29 22.47
#